data_AF-A0A553SQA1-F1
#
_entry.id   AF-A0A553SQA1-F1
#
_cell.length_a   1.000
_cell.length_b   1.000
_cell.length_c   1.000
_cell.angle_alpha   90.00
_cell.angle_beta   90.00
_cell.angle_gamma   90.00
#
_symmetry.space_group_name_H-M   'P 1'
#
loop_
_entity.id
_entity.type
_entity.pdbx_description
1 polymer ?
#
loop_
_entity_poly.entity_id
_entity_poly.type
_entity_poly.pdbx_seq_one_letter_code
_entity_poly.pdbx_strand_id
1 'polypeptide(L)' 'MSIQEIIEPGKVKVLVLDGNKGTASYCEAVRHGETIIETVDGKSRRIHFRESELI' A
#
# COMPACT_ATOMS: atom_id res chain seq x y z
N MET A 1 -4.99 3.88 18.30
CA MET A 1 -3.72 3.85 17.53
C MET A 1 -3.75 5.03 16.57
N SER A 2 -2.66 5.77 16.44
CA SER A 2 -2.54 6.91 15.52
C SER A 2 -1.35 6.68 14.60
N ILE A 3 -1.48 7.05 13.34
CA ILE A 3 -0.40 6.95 12.35
C ILE A 3 -0.08 8.37 11.87
N GLN A 4 1.20 8.69 11.86
CA GLN A 4 1.73 9.94 11.35
C GLN A 4 2.68 9.61 10.22
N GLU A 5 2.48 10.26 9.07
CA GLU A 5 3.31 10.07 7.89
C GLU A 5 3.63 11.40 7.24
N ILE A 6 4.81 11.46 6.62
CA ILE A 6 5.30 12.64 5.91
C ILE A 6 5.00 12.47 4.42
N ILE A 7 4.40 13.50 3.82
CA ILE A 7 4.22 13.59 2.37
C ILE A 7 5.55 13.99 1.74
N GLU A 8 6.12 13.08 0.96
CA GLU A 8 7.38 13.28 0.24
C GLU A 8 7.09 13.58 -1.24
N PRO A 9 7.69 14.62 -1.84
CA PRO A 9 7.53 14.91 -3.26
C PRO A 9 7.89 13.72 -4.16
N GLY A 10 7.04 13.42 -5.14
CA GLY A 10 7.29 12.37 -6.13
C GLY A 10 7.03 10.94 -5.64
N LYS A 11 6.59 10.74 -4.39
CA LYS A 11 6.23 9.42 -3.85
C LYS A 11 4.73 9.30 -3.68
N VAL A 12 4.22 8.11 -3.99
CA VAL A 12 2.86 7.68 -3.62
C VAL A 12 3.01 6.61 -2.55
N LYS A 13 2.45 6.87 -1.37
CA LYS A 13 2.46 5.92 -0.25
C LYS A 13 1.07 5.33 -0.06
N VAL A 14 1.02 4.04 0.22
CA VAL A 14 -0.21 3.29 0.51
C VAL A 14 -0.16 2.82 1.96
N LEU A 15 -1.18 3.19 2.73
CA LEU A 15 -1.34 2.76 4.12
C LEU A 15 -2.53 1.82 4.21
N VAL A 16 -2.30 0.61 4.70
CA VAL A 16 -3.33 -0.41 4.91
C VAL A 16 -3.58 -0.54 6.41
N LEU A 17 -4.82 -0.25 6.79
CA LEU A 17 -5.34 -0.44 8.14
C LEU A 17 -6.19 -1.71 8.16
N ASP A 18 -5.70 -2.76 8.82
CA ASP A 18 -6.39 -4.03 8.93
C ASP A 18 -6.99 -4.18 10.33
N GLY A 19 -8.27 -3.81 10.47
CA GLY A 19 -9.01 -3.91 11.72
C GLY A 19 -9.22 -5.35 12.20
N ASN A 20 -9.19 -6.33 11.30
CA ASN A 20 -9.33 -7.75 11.65
C ASN A 20 -8.05 -8.33 12.27
N LYS A 21 -6.89 -7.76 11.94
CA LYS A 21 -5.60 -8.12 12.55
C LYS A 21 -5.14 -7.15 13.63
N GLY A 22 -5.75 -5.96 13.71
CA GLY A 22 -5.29 -4.88 14.59
C GLY A 22 -3.93 -4.31 14.15
N THR A 23 -3.59 -4.41 12.86
CA THR A 23 -2.29 -4.02 12.33
C THR A 23 -2.39 -2.88 11.33
N ALA A 24 -1.33 -2.09 11.24
CA ALA A 24 -1.11 -1.14 10.16
C ALA A 24 0.14 -1.53 9.39
N SER A 25 0.07 -1.49 8.06
CA SER A 25 1.21 -1.71 7.16
C SER A 25 1.27 -0.61 6.12
N TYR A 26 2.47 -0.20 5.73
CA TYR A 26 2.67 0.79 4.69
C TYR A 26 3.55 0.23 3.57
N CYS A 27 3.36 0.72 2.35
CA CYS A 27 4.31 0.54 1.26
C CYS A 27 4.34 1.79 0.36
N GLU A 28 5.43 1.94 -0.39
CA GLU A 28 5.48 2.89 -1.50
C GLU A 28 4.91 2.21 -2.75
N ALA A 29 4.03 2.90 -3.47
CA ALA A 29 3.55 2.42 -4.76
C ALA A 29 4.67 2.50 -5.80
N VAL A 30 4.62 1.61 -6.78
CA VAL A 30 5.53 1.66 -7.93
C VAL A 30 5.42 3.02 -8.64
N ARG A 31 6.54 3.53 -9.12
CA ARG A 31 6.60 4.81 -9.84
C ARG A 31 5.74 4.79 -11.11
N HIS A 32 5.78 3.67 -11.82
CA HIS A 32 5.01 3.39 -13.02
C HIS A 32 4.45 1.97 -12.96
N GLY A 33 3.20 1.77 -13.38
CA GLY A 33 2.51 0.49 -13.30
C GLY A 33 1.50 0.42 -12.15
N GLU A 34 1.36 -0.75 -11.53
CA GLU A 34 0.29 -1.06 -10.59
C GLU A 34 0.83 -1.46 -9.20
N THR A 35 0.17 -0.98 -8.14
CA THR A 35 0.31 -1.49 -6.78
C THR A 35 -1.02 -2.09 -6.35
N ILE A 36 -1.07 -3.40 -6.14
CA ILE A 36 -2.31 -4.16 -5.93
C ILE A 36 -2.33 -4.69 -4.51
N ILE A 37 -3.38 -4.35 -3.75
CA ILE A 37 -3.62 -4.86 -2.40
C ILE A 37 -4.67 -5.96 -2.49
N GLU A 38 -4.28 -7.18 -2.17
CA GLU A 38 -5.20 -8.32 -2.12
C GLU A 38 -5.77 -8.48 -0.71
N THR A 39 -7.10 -8.55 -0.65
CA THR A 39 -7.83 -8.83 0.58
C THR A 39 -8.55 -10.17 0.49
N VAL A 40 -8.68 -10.86 1.62
CA VAL A 40 -9.46 -12.10 1.75
C VAL A 40 -10.22 -12.03 3.07
N ASP A 41 -11.54 -12.20 3.02
CA ASP A 41 -12.44 -12.12 4.18
C ASP A 41 -12.25 -10.82 4.99
N GLY A 42 -12.10 -9.69 4.30
CA GLY A 42 -11.89 -8.37 4.92
C GLY A 42 -10.53 -8.18 5.58
N LYS A 43 -9.58 -9.11 5.40
CA LYS A 43 -8.20 -9.02 5.89
C LYS A 43 -7.26 -8.71 4.75
N SER A 44 -6.28 -7.85 5.00
CA SER A 44 -5.13 -7.68 4.10
C SER A 44 -4.32 -8.97 4.06
N ARG A 45 -4.00 -9.43 2.85
CA ARG A 45 -3.27 -10.70 2.67
C ARG A 45 -1.91 -10.48 2.01
N ARG A 46 -1.87 -9.79 0.88
CA ARG A 46 -0.66 -9.56 0.08
C ARG A 46 -0.69 -8.20 -0.59
N ILE A 47 0.50 -7.68 -0.87
CA ILE A 47 0.70 -6.49 -1.70
C ILE A 47 1.58 -6.93 -2.87
N HIS A 48 1.13 -6.68 -4.09
CA HIS A 48 1.86 -6.95 -5.31
C HIS A 48 2.26 -5.65 -5.98
N PHE A 49 3.47 -5.65 -6.53
CA PHE A 49 4.01 -4.56 -7.31
C PHE A 49 4.22 -5.04 -8.73
N ARG A 50 3.61 -4.35 -9.70
CA ARG A 50 3.78 -4.62 -11.11
C ARG A 50 4.33 -3.37 -11.76
N GLU A 51 5.64 -3.34 -11.92
CA GLU A 51 6.30 -2.27 -12.64
C GLU A 51 5.99 -2.37 -14.13
N SER A 52 5.71 -1.24 -14.75
CA SER A 52 5.55 -1.13 -16.20
C SER A 52 6.17 0.17 -16.65
N GLU A 53 6.93 0.15 -17.73
CA GLU A 53 7.33 1.38 -18.40
C GLU A 53 6.08 2.02 -19.01
N LEU A 54 5.68 3.20 -18.53
CA LEU A 54 4.73 4.05 -19.24
C LEU A 54 5.51 4.69 -20.40
N ILE A 55 5.39 4.09 -21.59
CA ILE A 55 5.87 4.68 -22.86
C ILE A 55 4.82 5.67 -23.36
#